data_AF-A0A8D2EVT1-F1
#
_entry.id   AF-A0A8D2EVT1-F1
#
_cell.length_a   1.000
_cell.length_b   1.000
_cell.length_c   1.000
_cell.angle_alpha   90.00
_cell.angle_beta   90.00
_cell.angle_gamma   90.00
#
_symmetry.space_group_name_H-M   'P 1'
#
loop_
_entity.id
_entity.type
_entity.pdbx_description
1 polymer ?
#
loop_
_entity_poly.entity_id
_entity_poly.type
_entity_poly.pdbx_seq_one_letter_code
_entity_poly.pdbx_strand_id
1 'polypeptide(L)'
;MGLWSQLLLQNLGINPANIGFSTLTMESDKFICIREKAGEQAQVTIIDMSDPMAPIRRPISAESAIMNPASKVIALKGKPDGIVRKESYLTFTAVLP
;
A
#
# COMPACT_ATOMS: atom_id res chain seq x y z
N MET A 1 -23.57 -20.88 10.44
CA MET A 1 -23.69 -19.68 9.59
C MET A 1 -22.75 -18.64 10.18
N GLY A 2 -21.48 -18.69 9.78
CA GLY A 2 -20.45 -17.83 10.36
C GLY A 2 -20.70 -16.37 9.99
N LEU A 3 -20.69 -15.49 10.97
CA LEU A 3 -20.59 -14.06 10.76
C LEU A 3 -19.25 -13.79 10.07
N TRP A 4 -19.28 -13.64 8.75
CA TRP A 4 -18.15 -13.13 8.00
C TRP A 4 -17.88 -11.72 8.54
N SER A 5 -16.84 -11.56 9.35
CA SER A 5 -16.40 -10.24 9.82
C SER A 5 -15.89 -9.47 8.59
N GLN A 6 -16.71 -8.56 8.08
CA GLN A 6 -16.32 -7.70 6.97
C GLN A 6 -15.50 -6.53 7.53
N LEU A 7 -14.23 -6.45 7.14
CA LEU A 7 -13.38 -5.31 7.45
C LEU A 7 -13.79 -4.11 6.59
N LEU A 8 -14.41 -3.10 7.20
CA LEU A 8 -14.70 -1.84 6.52
C LEU A 8 -13.49 -0.90 6.59
N LEU A 9 -12.79 -0.72 5.46
CA LEU A 9 -11.57 0.11 5.37
C LEU A 9 -11.76 1.55 5.84
N GLN A 10 -12.97 2.10 5.70
CA GLN A 10 -13.29 3.46 6.16
C GLN A 10 -13.15 3.59 7.68
N ASN A 11 -13.40 2.53 8.45
CA ASN A 11 -13.21 2.52 9.90
C ASN A 11 -11.74 2.62 10.30
N LEU A 12 -10.81 2.32 9.38
CA LEU A 12 -9.35 2.46 9.57
C LEU A 12 -8.84 3.84 9.11
N GLY A 13 -9.75 4.77 8.78
CA GLY A 13 -9.40 6.11 8.31
C GLY A 13 -8.86 6.12 6.87
N ILE A 14 -9.24 5.14 6.04
CA ILE A 14 -8.96 5.17 4.60
C ILE A 14 -10.01 6.03 3.92
N ASN A 15 -9.58 7.06 3.20
CA ASN A 15 -10.48 7.91 2.42
C ASN A 15 -11.16 7.07 1.32
N PRO A 16 -12.50 7.11 1.18
CA PRO A 16 -13.22 6.38 0.13
C PRO A 16 -12.68 6.61 -1.29
N ALA A 17 -12.16 7.81 -1.59
CA ALA A 17 -11.58 8.14 -2.89
C ALA A 17 -10.32 7.30 -3.22
N ASN A 18 -9.66 6.74 -2.20
CA ASN A 18 -8.48 5.88 -2.36
C ASN A 18 -8.83 4.39 -2.38
N ILE A 19 -10.12 4.04 -2.32
CA ILE A 19 -10.60 2.65 -2.47
C ILE A 19 -10.97 2.44 -3.93
N GLY A 20 -9.96 2.26 -4.78
CA GLY A 20 -10.16 2.04 -6.21
C GLY A 20 -9.01 1.25 -6.84
N PHE A 21 -9.24 0.70 -8.02
CA PHE A 21 -8.26 -0.15 -8.72
C PHE A 21 -6.91 0.55 -8.97
N SER A 22 -6.92 1.86 -9.17
CA SER A 22 -5.70 2.63 -9.39
C SER A 22 -4.90 2.84 -8.11
N THR A 23 -5.53 2.88 -6.95
CA THR A 23 -4.94 3.33 -5.67
C THR A 23 -4.76 2.22 -4.66
N LEU A 24 -5.53 1.13 -4.75
CA LEU A 24 -5.52 0.00 -3.84
C LEU A 24 -5.09 -1.28 -4.57
N THR A 25 -4.19 -2.03 -3.94
CA THR A 25 -3.72 -3.35 -4.40
C THR A 25 -3.88 -4.40 -3.31
N MET A 26 -4.24 -5.61 -3.72
CA MET A 26 -4.36 -6.80 -2.88
C MET A 26 -3.84 -7.98 -3.70
N GLU A 27 -2.59 -8.40 -3.46
CA GLU A 27 -1.94 -9.51 -4.17
C GLU A 27 -2.20 -10.87 -3.50
N SER A 28 -2.61 -10.85 -2.23
CA SER A 28 -2.97 -12.03 -1.42
C SER A 28 -3.93 -11.63 -0.31
N ASP A 29 -4.37 -12.60 0.50
CA ASP A 29 -5.17 -12.38 1.70
C ASP A 29 -4.38 -11.81 2.89
N LYS A 30 -3.06 -11.62 2.76
CA LYS A 30 -2.20 -11.15 3.86
C LYS A 30 -2.14 -9.64 4.01
N PHE A 31 -2.16 -8.91 2.90
CA PHE A 31 -1.89 -7.47 2.91
C PHE A 31 -2.82 -6.72 1.97
N ILE A 32 -3.27 -5.54 2.42
CA ILE A 32 -3.89 -4.53 1.58
C ILE A 32 -2.95 -3.34 1.53
N CYS A 33 -2.63 -2.88 0.32
CA CYS A 33 -1.77 -1.73 0.11
C CYS A 33 -2.59 -0.62 -0.55
N ILE A 34 -2.61 0.56 0.07
CA ILE A 34 -3.37 1.72 -0.38
C ILE A 34 -2.39 2.88 -0.57
N ARG A 35 -2.37 3.43 -1.77
CA ARG A 35 -1.68 4.70 -2.07
C ARG A 35 -2.64 5.83 -1.80
N GLU A 36 -2.26 6.75 -0.94
CA GLU A 36 -3.09 7.88 -0.56
C GLU A 36 -2.26 9.15 -0.35
N LYS A 37 -2.96 10.25 -0.07
CA LYS A 37 -2.35 11.50 0.35
C LYS A 37 -2.85 11.89 1.74
N ALA A 38 -1.93 12.16 2.66
CA ALA A 38 -2.22 12.81 3.93
C ALA A 38 -2.01 14.32 3.75
N GLY A 39 -3.09 15.06 3.47
CA GLY A 39 -2.98 16.44 2.99
C GLY A 39 -2.28 16.46 1.63
N GLU A 40 -1.13 17.15 1.54
CA GLU A 40 -0.32 17.22 0.31
C GLU A 40 0.77 16.14 0.21
N GLN A 41 1.02 15.38 1.28
CA GLN A 41 2.08 14.38 1.29
C GLN A 41 1.59 13.01 0.79
N ALA A 42 2.28 12.47 -0.22
CA ALA A 42 2.02 11.11 -0.70
C ALA A 42 2.52 10.06 0.31
N GLN A 43 1.71 9.04 0.55
CA GLN A 43 2.05 7.92 1.41
C GLN A 43 1.46 6.61 0.91
N VAL A 44 2.01 5.51 1.43
CA VAL A 44 1.46 4.16 1.27
C VAL A 44 1.03 3.68 2.64
N THR A 45 -0.23 3.25 2.73
CA THR A 45 -0.81 2.61 3.91
C THR A 45 -0.94 1.13 3.64
N ILE A 46 -0.42 0.34 4.58
CA ILE A 46 -0.31 -1.11 4.48
C ILE A 46 -1.10 -1.68 5.66
N ILE A 47 -2.10 -2.50 5.35
CA ILE A 47 -2.91 -3.20 6.33
C ILE A 47 -2.46 -4.64 6.33
N ASP A 48 -1.92 -5.11 7.45
CA ASP A 48 -1.66 -6.52 7.71
C ASP A 48 -2.96 -7.17 8.15
N MET A 49 -3.43 -8.18 7.43
CA MET A 49 -4.71 -8.83 7.73
C MET A 49 -4.65 -9.71 8.98
N SER A 50 -3.45 -9.99 9.52
CA SER A 50 -3.29 -10.60 10.84
C SER A 50 -3.50 -9.62 12.00
N ASP A 51 -3.30 -8.32 11.76
CA ASP A 51 -3.59 -7.22 12.71
C ASP A 51 -4.14 -5.98 11.98
N PRO A 52 -5.39 -6.03 11.49
CA PRO A 52 -5.93 -5.00 10.61
C PRO A 52 -6.20 -3.67 11.34
N MET A 53 -6.18 -3.66 12.67
CA MET A 53 -6.42 -2.48 13.50
C MET A 53 -5.17 -1.61 13.66
N ALA A 54 -4.00 -2.08 13.23
CA ALA A 54 -2.74 -1.34 13.26
C ALA A 54 -2.15 -1.08 11.86
N PRO A 55 -2.80 -0.28 10.98
CA PRO A 55 -2.24 0.04 9.66
C PRO A 55 -0.89 0.75 9.75
N ILE A 56 0.06 0.31 8.93
CA ILE A 56 1.39 0.92 8.81
C ILE A 56 1.32 2.00 7.73
N ARG A 57 1.62 3.25 8.08
CA ARG A 57 1.63 4.38 7.13
C ARG A 57 3.08 4.82 6.88
N ARG A 58 3.52 4.81 5.62
CA ARG A 58 4.89 5.18 5.22
C ARG A 58 4.89 6.32 4.20
N PRO A 59 5.68 7.39 4.39
CA PRO A 59 5.76 8.51 3.45
C PRO A 59 6.53 8.07 2.19
N ILE A 60 5.82 7.46 1.24
CA ILE A 60 6.35 6.91 0.00
C ILE A 60 5.60 7.54 -1.18
N SER A 61 6.35 8.15 -2.09
CA SER A 61 5.82 8.65 -3.38
C SER A 61 6.11 7.62 -4.47
N ALA A 62 5.06 6.97 -4.97
CA ALA A 62 5.16 5.96 -6.02
C ALA A 62 3.97 6.00 -6.98
N GLU A 63 4.18 5.60 -8.23
CA GLU A 63 3.14 5.40 -9.23
C GLU A 63 2.36 4.10 -8.97
N SER A 64 3.03 3.06 -8.48
CA SER A 64 2.39 1.82 -8.04
C SER A 64 3.13 1.21 -6.85
N ALA A 65 2.40 0.41 -6.07
CA ALA A 65 2.91 -0.28 -4.90
C ALA A 65 2.20 -1.63 -4.77
N ILE A 66 2.95 -2.71 -4.69
CA ILE A 66 2.43 -4.08 -4.53
C ILE A 66 3.20 -4.81 -3.42
N MET A 67 2.48 -5.55 -2.57
CA MET A 67 3.06 -6.31 -1.47
C MET A 67 3.42 -7.72 -1.93
N ASN A 68 4.53 -8.25 -1.41
CA ASN A 68 4.85 -9.67 -1.55
C ASN A 68 3.74 -10.51 -0.86
N PRO A 69 3.27 -11.61 -1.48
CA PRO A 69 2.16 -12.40 -0.97
C PRO A 69 2.48 -13.19 0.32
N ALA A 70 3.75 -13.34 0.70
CA ALA A 70 4.18 -14.16 1.83
C ALA A 70 4.92 -13.38 2.91
N SER A 71 5.76 -12.41 2.52
CA SER A 71 6.68 -11.68 3.41
C SER A 71 6.41 -10.18 3.44
N LYS A 72 6.91 -9.49 4.47
CA LYS A 72 6.86 -8.03 4.65
C LYS A 72 7.81 -7.27 3.70
N VAL A 73 7.62 -7.48 2.41
CA VAL A 73 8.40 -6.87 1.33
C VAL A 73 7.44 -6.14 0.40
N ILE A 74 7.74 -4.89 0.07
CA ILE A 74 6.95 -4.11 -0.88
C ILE A 74 7.76 -3.77 -2.13
N ALA A 75 7.11 -3.84 -3.28
CA ALA A 75 7.63 -3.46 -4.58
C ALA A 75 7.00 -2.14 -5.02
N LEU A 76 7.84 -1.17 -5.39
CA LEU A 76 7.42 0.19 -5.75
C LEU A 76 7.84 0.52 -7.19
N LYS A 77 6.93 1.14 -7.96
CA LYS A 77 7.27 1.86 -9.20
C LYS A 77 7.43 3.34 -8.88
N GLY A 78 8.64 3.87 -9.01
CA GLY A 78 8.94 5.28 -8.76
C GLY A 78 8.24 6.23 -9.75
N LYS A 79 8.08 7.50 -9.36
CA LYS A 79 7.71 8.57 -10.29
C LYS A 79 8.97 9.10 -10.98
N PRO A 80 8.89 9.50 -12.27
CA PRO A 80 10.03 10.08 -12.97
C PRO A 80 10.29 11.52 -12.48
N ASP A 81 10.98 11.66 -11.34
CA ASP A 81 11.40 12.97 -10.82
C ASP A 81 12.82 13.30 -11.33
N GLY A 82 12.97 13.61 -12.64
CA GLY A 82 14.08 14.36 -13.26
C GLY A 82 15.53 13.86 -13.15
N ILE A 83 15.86 12.95 -12.22
CA ILE A 83 17.17 12.34 -12.01
C ILE A 83 16.97 10.84 -12.14
N VAL A 84 16.73 10.40 -13.38
CA VAL A 84 16.65 8.98 -13.71
C VAL A 84 18.06 8.51 -14.02
N ARG A 85 18.70 7.78 -13.09
CA ARG A 85 19.71 6.79 -13.49
C ARG A 85 18.94 5.77 -14.34
N LYS A 86 19.27 5.72 -15.64
CA LYS A 86 18.56 5.01 -16.72
C LYS A 86 18.40 3.48 -16.56
N GLU A 87 18.49 2.94 -15.35
CA GLU A 87 18.46 1.51 -15.06
C GLU A 87 17.51 1.10 -13.91
N SER A 88 16.66 2.02 -13.43
CA SER A 88 15.82 1.79 -12.23
C SER A 88 14.32 1.81 -12.53
N TYR A 89 13.89 0.97 -13.48
CA TYR A 89 12.50 0.46 -13.50
C TYR A 89 12.31 -0.71 -12.51
N LEU A 90 13.36 -1.06 -11.76
CA LEU A 90 13.41 -2.16 -10.81
C LEU A 90 12.99 -1.70 -9.42
N THR A 91 11.80 -2.15 -9.03
CA THR A 91 11.43 -2.60 -7.67
C THR A 91 12.33 -2.11 -6.53
N PHE A 92 12.01 -0.98 -5.91
CA PHE A 92 12.56 -0.67 -4.59
C PHE A 92 11.89 -1.62 -3.58
N THR A 93 12.62 -2.67 -3.19
CA THR A 93 12.22 -3.59 -2.12
C THR A 93 12.48 -2.91 -0.79
N ALA A 94 11.43 -2.43 -0.13
CA ALA A 94 11.53 -2.04 1.28
C ALA A 94 11.08 -3.22 2.16
N VAL A 95 11.90 -3.60 3.14
CA VAL A 95 11.51 -4.51 4.20
C VAL A 95 10.76 -3.71 5.25
N LEU A 96 9.51 -4.07 5.50
CA LEU A 96 8.75 -3.47 6.59
C LEU A 96 9.21 -4.10 7.92
N PRO A 97 9.27 -3.32 9.02
CA PRO A 97 9.55 -3.87 10.35
C PRO A 97 8.46 -4.86 10.81
#